data_AF-A0A6I5C132-F1
#
_entry.id   AF-A0A6I5C132-F1
#
_cell.length_a   1.000
_cell.length_b   1.000
_cell.length_c   1.000
_cell.angle_alpha   90.00
_cell.angle_beta   90.00
_cell.angle_gamma   90.00
#
_symmetry.space_group_name_H-M   'P 1'
#
loop_
_entity.id
_entity.type
_entity.pdbx_description
1 polymer ?
#
loop_
_entity_poly.entity_id
_entity_poly.type
_entity_poly.pdbx_seq_one_letter_code
_entity_poly.pdbx_strand_id
1 'polypeptide(L)'
;MSTNRPFDRGHTDDLMSFLAAAPSPYHAVASAAQRLEKAGFRQVAETDEWDGTGGGKFVLRGGAIVAWYVPEGAAAHTPFRIVGAHTDSPNLRVKPLPDSGAHGWRQIAVEI
;
A
#
# COMPACT_ATOMS: atom_id res chain seq x y z
N MET A 1 6.56 43.56 -2.25
CA MET A 1 5.24 42.93 -2.46
C MET A 1 5.45 41.43 -2.43
N SER A 2 5.09 40.77 -1.32
CA SER A 2 5.22 39.31 -1.19
C SER A 2 4.07 38.66 -1.95
N THR A 3 4.39 37.84 -2.95
CA THR A 3 3.40 37.05 -3.68
C THR A 3 2.92 35.93 -2.77
N ASN A 4 1.68 36.04 -2.27
CA ASN A 4 1.02 34.97 -1.55
C ASN A 4 0.84 33.79 -2.51
N ARG A 5 1.72 32.79 -2.46
CA ARG A 5 1.59 31.58 -3.27
C ARG A 5 0.42 30.78 -2.69
N PRO A 6 -0.67 30.56 -3.43
CA PRO A 6 -1.78 29.76 -2.93
C PRO A 6 -1.25 28.35 -2.60
N PHE A 7 -1.69 27.81 -1.46
CA PHE A 7 -1.34 26.45 -1.06
C PHE A 7 -1.98 25.48 -2.05
N ASP A 8 -1.14 24.75 -2.79
CA ASP A 8 -1.58 23.67 -3.65
C ASP A 8 -2.00 22.48 -2.79
N ARG A 9 -3.29 22.14 -2.86
CA ARG A 9 -3.89 21.05 -2.07
C ARG A 9 -3.81 19.70 -2.76
N GLY A 10 -3.30 19.61 -4.00
CA GLY A 10 -3.34 18.38 -4.80
C GLY A 10 -2.78 17.16 -4.08
N HIS A 11 -1.61 17.29 -3.44
CA HIS A 11 -1.01 16.18 -2.67
C HIS A 11 -1.81 15.81 -1.42
N THR A 12 -2.34 16.80 -0.69
CA THR A 12 -3.13 16.54 0.52
C THR A 12 -4.45 15.87 0.17
N ASP A 13 -5.14 16.34 -0.87
CA ASP A 13 -6.43 15.79 -1.28
C ASP A 13 -6.25 14.36 -1.87
N ASP A 14 -5.15 14.10 -2.58
CA ASP A 14 -4.80 12.74 -3.02
C ASP A 14 -4.46 11.80 -1.85
N LEU A 15 -3.71 12.27 -0.86
CA LEU A 15 -3.43 11.50 0.36
C LEU A 15 -4.72 11.17 1.10
N MET A 16 -5.62 12.13 1.27
CA MET A 16 -6.93 11.90 1.90
C MET A 16 -7.74 10.85 1.13
N SER A 17 -7.70 10.90 -0.20
CA SER A 17 -8.36 9.92 -1.05
C SER A 17 -7.75 8.51 -0.89
N PHE A 18 -6.42 8.42 -0.78
CA PHE A 18 -5.72 7.16 -0.49
C PHE A 18 -6.12 6.58 0.88
N LEU A 19 -6.10 7.41 1.93
CA LEU A 19 -6.47 7.00 3.28
C LEU A 19 -7.92 6.52 3.37
N ALA A 20 -8.85 7.23 2.72
CA ALA A 20 -10.25 6.84 2.65
C ALA A 20 -10.46 5.48 1.96
N ALA A 21 -9.64 5.16 0.95
CA ALA A 21 -9.68 3.89 0.24
C ALA A 21 -8.95 2.74 0.96
N ALA A 22 -8.18 3.03 2.01
CA ALA A 22 -7.26 2.09 2.65
C ALA A 22 -7.59 1.79 4.13
N PRO A 23 -8.81 1.31 4.48
CA PRO A 23 -9.20 1.09 5.88
C PRO A 23 -8.49 -0.10 6.56
N SER A 24 -7.73 -0.90 5.83
CA SER A 24 -6.91 -1.98 6.37
C SER A 24 -5.62 -2.15 5.55
N PRO A 25 -4.60 -2.87 6.06
CA PRO A 25 -3.36 -3.10 5.31
C PRO A 25 -3.59 -3.72 3.94
N TYR A 26 -4.58 -4.62 3.83
CA TYR A 26 -4.97 -5.24 2.56
C TYR A 26 -5.52 -4.23 1.55
N HIS A 27 -6.33 -3.26 2.01
CA HIS A 27 -6.85 -2.19 1.15
C HIS A 27 -5.78 -1.16 0.79
N ALA A 28 -4.84 -0.88 1.70
CA ALA A 28 -3.67 -0.04 1.41
C ALA A 28 -2.82 -0.65 0.28
N VAL A 29 -2.55 -1.95 0.37
CA VAL A 29 -1.85 -2.70 -0.68
C VAL A 29 -2.62 -2.69 -1.99
N ALA A 30 -3.93 -2.98 -1.97
CA ALA A 30 -4.75 -2.97 -3.18
C ALA A 30 -4.79 -1.58 -3.85
N SER A 31 -4.91 -0.52 -3.05
CA SER A 31 -4.88 0.87 -3.54
C SER A 31 -3.52 1.24 -4.14
N ALA A 32 -2.43 0.81 -3.51
CA ALA A 32 -1.07 1.01 -4.02
C ALA A 32 -0.84 0.25 -5.34
N ALA A 33 -1.29 -1.02 -5.41
CA ALA A 33 -1.22 -1.84 -6.62
C ALA A 33 -1.97 -1.17 -7.79
N GLN A 34 -3.21 -0.69 -7.58
CA GLN A 34 -3.96 0.01 -8.62
C GLN A 34 -3.25 1.28 -9.12
N ARG A 35 -2.59 2.03 -8.22
CA ARG A 35 -1.81 3.21 -8.60
C ARG A 35 -0.58 2.83 -9.42
N LEU A 36 0.11 1.75 -9.04
CA LEU A 36 1.25 1.22 -9.77
C LEU A 36 0.85 0.72 -11.16
N GLU A 37 -0.24 -0.03 -11.28
CA GLU A 37 -0.78 -0.50 -12.56
C GLU A 37 -1.14 0.66 -13.49
N LYS A 38 -1.81 1.70 -12.97
CA LYS A 38 -2.10 2.93 -13.73
C LYS A 38 -0.84 3.66 -14.18
N ALA A 39 0.26 3.52 -13.44
CA ALA A 39 1.57 4.06 -13.80
C ALA A 39 2.36 3.13 -14.74
N GLY A 40 1.78 2.02 -15.20
CA GLY A 40 2.40 1.08 -16.13
C GLY A 40 3.26 0.00 -15.48
N PHE A 41 3.20 -0.16 -14.15
CA PHE A 41 3.84 -1.29 -13.50
C PHE A 41 3.02 -2.57 -13.68
N ARG A 42 3.70 -3.71 -13.69
CA ARG A 42 3.07 -5.03 -13.79
C ARG A 42 3.22 -5.81 -12.48
N GLN A 43 2.14 -6.44 -12.02
CA GLN A 43 2.23 -7.42 -10.95
C GLN A 43 2.97 -8.68 -11.43
N VAL A 44 3.87 -9.21 -10.61
CA VAL A 44 4.46 -10.54 -10.76
C VAL A 44 4.02 -11.44 -9.60
N ALA A 45 3.86 -12.73 -9.86
CA ALA A 45 3.60 -13.70 -8.80
C ALA A 45 4.91 -14.09 -8.13
N GLU A 46 4.89 -14.23 -6.82
CA GLU A 46 6.08 -14.57 -6.03
C GLU A 46 6.65 -15.95 -6.33
N THR A 47 5.80 -16.85 -6.86
CA THR A 47 6.14 -18.23 -7.17
C THR A 47 6.69 -18.43 -8.59
N ASP A 48 6.62 -17.41 -9.43
CA ASP A 48 7.06 -17.50 -10.81
C ASP A 48 8.55 -17.21 -10.93
N GLU A 49 9.19 -17.72 -11.97
CA GLU A 49 10.52 -17.25 -12.36
C GLU A 49 10.46 -15.78 -12.76
N TRP A 50 11.38 -14.97 -12.22
CA TRP A 50 11.46 -13.54 -12.52
C TRP A 50 12.63 -13.27 -13.46
N ASP A 51 12.37 -12.51 -14.52
CA ASP A 51 13.42 -11.96 -15.36
C ASP A 51 13.90 -10.59 -14.86
N GLY A 52 15.12 -10.23 -15.26
CA GLY A 52 15.72 -8.92 -15.01
C GLY A 52 15.28 -7.85 -16.02
N THR A 53 14.17 -8.03 -16.73
CA THR A 53 13.75 -7.06 -17.77
C THR A 53 13.45 -5.69 -17.17
N GLY A 54 13.68 -4.65 -17.99
CA GLY A 54 13.42 -3.26 -17.66
C GLY A 54 11.95 -2.98 -17.32
N GLY A 55 11.71 -1.85 -16.67
CA GLY A 55 10.36 -1.36 -16.36
C GLY A 55 9.91 -1.60 -14.92
N GLY A 56 8.67 -1.20 -14.64
CA GLY A 56 8.06 -1.25 -13.32
C GLY A 56 7.42 -2.59 -13.02
N LYS A 57 7.76 -3.19 -11.88
CA LYS A 57 7.20 -4.45 -11.40
C LYS A 57 6.81 -4.32 -9.93
N PHE A 58 5.84 -5.10 -9.49
CA PHE A 58 5.52 -5.23 -8.07
C PHE A 58 5.04 -6.62 -7.70
N VAL A 59 5.23 -6.99 -6.44
CA VAL A 59 4.74 -8.24 -5.85
C VAL A 59 3.95 -7.93 -4.59
N LEU A 60 2.91 -8.73 -4.34
CA LEU A 60 2.04 -8.63 -3.17
C LEU A 60 2.18 -9.87 -2.31
N ARG A 61 2.20 -9.70 -0.99
CA ARG A 61 2.07 -10.80 -0.02
C ARG A 61 1.20 -10.37 1.15
N GLY A 62 -0.07 -10.77 1.13
CA GLY A 62 -1.04 -10.37 2.15
C GLY A 62 -1.16 -8.84 2.25
N GLY A 63 -0.86 -8.29 3.43
CA GLY A 63 -0.86 -6.84 3.69
C GLY A 63 0.42 -6.11 3.28
N ALA A 64 1.37 -6.74 2.58
CA ALA A 64 2.62 -6.12 2.13
C ALA A 64 2.73 -5.99 0.61
N ILE A 65 3.46 -4.97 0.16
CA ILE A 65 3.78 -4.71 -1.25
C ILE A 65 5.25 -4.32 -1.38
N VAL A 66 5.92 -4.84 -2.41
CA VAL A 66 7.23 -4.36 -2.86
C VAL A 66 7.10 -4.00 -4.33
N ALA A 67 7.44 -2.76 -4.67
CA ALA A 67 7.48 -2.26 -6.04
C ALA A 67 8.89 -1.80 -6.38
N TRP A 68 9.32 -2.07 -7.61
CA TRP A 68 10.64 -1.68 -8.09
C TRP A 68 10.58 -1.31 -9.57
N TYR A 69 11.57 -0.54 -10.02
CA TYR A 69 11.73 -0.15 -11.40
C TYR A 69 13.16 -0.46 -11.84
N VAL A 70 13.31 -1.20 -12.94
CA VAL A 70 14.61 -1.49 -13.55
C VAL A 70 14.83 -0.54 -14.72
N PRO A 71 15.79 0.41 -14.63
CA PRO A 71 16.07 1.33 -15.73
C PRO A 71 16.74 0.62 -16.91
N GLU A 72 16.67 1.24 -18.08
CA GLU A 72 17.41 0.77 -19.25
C GLU A 72 18.93 0.78 -18.97
N GLY A 73 19.62 -0.27 -19.41
CA GLY A 73 21.06 -0.43 -19.19
C GLY A 73 21.46 -0.82 -17.76
N ALA A 74 20.49 -1.15 -16.89
CA ALA A 74 20.80 -1.71 -15.58
C ALA A 74 21.63 -3.00 -15.71
N ALA A 75 22.66 -3.11 -14.88
CA ALA A 75 23.55 -4.25 -14.79
C ALA A 75 23.58 -4.76 -13.35
N ALA A 76 24.20 -5.93 -13.13
CA ALA A 76 24.27 -6.55 -11.80
C ALA A 76 24.91 -5.67 -10.70
N HIS A 77 25.72 -4.68 -11.09
CA HIS A 77 26.39 -3.74 -10.17
C HIS A 77 25.64 -2.40 -10.03
N THR A 78 24.49 -2.22 -10.70
CA THR A 78 23.69 -1.01 -10.56
C THR A 78 23.18 -0.89 -9.11
N PRO A 79 23.39 0.24 -8.42
CA PRO A 79 23.02 0.37 -7.03
C PRO A 79 21.51 0.48 -6.85
N PHE A 80 21.02 0.02 -5.70
CA PHE A 80 19.63 0.17 -5.31
C PHE A 80 19.38 1.50 -4.58
N ARG A 81 18.21 2.09 -4.81
CA ARG A 81 17.64 3.16 -3.99
C ARG A 81 16.34 2.64 -3.39
N ILE A 82 16.32 2.47 -2.07
CA ILE A 82 15.22 1.79 -1.37
C ILE A 82 14.57 2.80 -0.42
N VAL A 83 13.24 2.88 -0.49
CA VAL A 83 12.40 3.60 0.47
C VAL A 83 11.51 2.57 1.17
N GLY A 84 11.54 2.58 2.50
CA GLY A 84 10.72 1.71 3.34
C GLY A 84 9.61 2.48 4.03
N ALA A 85 8.42 1.87 4.09
CA ALA A 85 7.27 2.28 4.88
C ALA A 85 6.50 1.03 5.32
N HIS A 86 5.42 1.20 6.08
CA HIS A 86 4.54 0.10 6.49
C HIS A 86 3.08 0.44 6.13
N THR A 87 2.26 -0.60 5.92
CA THR A 87 0.87 -0.50 5.44
C THR A 87 -0.16 -0.63 6.56
N ASP A 88 0.28 -1.02 7.75
CA ASP A 88 -0.55 -1.23 8.92
C ASP A 88 -0.56 -0.02 9.85
N SER A 89 -1.55 0.00 10.73
CA SER A 89 -1.69 0.98 11.79
C SER A 89 -2.40 0.28 12.96
N PRO A 90 -2.13 0.68 14.21
CA PRO A 90 -2.86 0.15 15.36
C PRO A 90 -4.37 0.27 15.15
N ASN A 91 -5.11 -0.79 15.44
CA ASN A 91 -6.56 -0.83 15.25
C ASN A 91 -7.21 -1.88 16.17
N LEU A 92 -8.53 -2.01 16.05
CA LEU A 92 -9.29 -3.09 16.68
C LEU A 92 -9.63 -4.12 15.60
N ARG A 93 -9.25 -5.39 15.82
CA ARG A 93 -9.56 -6.50 14.90
C ARG A 93 -10.61 -7.42 15.49
N VAL A 94 -11.55 -7.87 14.67
CA VAL A 94 -12.57 -8.82 15.09
C VAL A 94 -11.91 -10.16 15.42
N LYS A 95 -12.20 -10.70 16.62
CA LYS A 95 -11.70 -12.03 17.01
C LYS A 95 -12.30 -13.15 16.15
N PRO A 96 -11.61 -14.28 15.96
CA PRO A 96 -12.18 -15.43 15.25
C PRO A 96 -13.48 -15.98 15.85
N LEU A 97 -13.66 -15.83 17.17
CA LEU A 97 -14.91 -16.11 17.89
C LEU A 97 -15.45 -14.78 18.46
N PRO A 98 -16.19 -14.00 17.67
CA PRO A 98 -16.52 -12.62 18.01
C PRO A 98 -17.81 -12.45 18.81
N ASP A 99 -18.69 -13.46 18.80
CA ASP A 99 -20.00 -13.37 19.43
C ASP A 99 -19.89 -13.19 20.94
N SER A 100 -20.33 -12.03 21.41
CA SER A 100 -20.34 -11.66 22.83
C SER A 100 -21.60 -10.84 23.15
N GLY A 101 -21.84 -10.60 24.44
CA GLY A 101 -22.93 -9.73 24.85
C GLY A 101 -23.04 -9.58 26.36
N ALA A 102 -23.55 -8.43 26.77
CA ALA A 102 -23.82 -8.10 28.16
C ALA A 102 -25.02 -7.15 28.24
N HIS A 103 -25.80 -7.23 29.34
CA HIS A 103 -26.92 -6.32 29.61
C HIS A 103 -27.98 -6.24 28.48
N GLY A 104 -28.23 -7.36 27.79
CA GLY A 104 -29.19 -7.42 26.68
C GLY A 104 -28.67 -6.91 25.33
N TRP A 105 -27.40 -6.51 25.24
CA TRP A 105 -26.76 -6.07 23.99
C TRP A 105 -25.92 -7.18 23.36
N ARG A 106 -25.98 -7.28 22.03
CA ARG A 106 -25.01 -8.06 21.25
C ARG A 106 -23.77 -7.19 21.01
N GLN A 107 -22.59 -7.78 21.16
CA GLN A 107 -21.30 -7.12 21.00
C GLN A 107 -20.37 -7.97 20.15
N ILE A 108 -19.41 -7.32 19.48
CA ILE A 108 -18.36 -7.97 18.71
C ILE A 108 -17.06 -7.87 19.49
N ALA A 109 -16.54 -9.00 19.93
CA ALA A 109 -15.26 -9.06 20.63
C ALA A 109 -14.11 -8.74 19.67
N VAL A 110 -13.22 -7.85 20.11
CA VAL A 110 -12.05 -7.41 19.34
C VAL A 110 -10.74 -7.70 20.07
N GLU A 111 -9.67 -7.85 19.31
CA GLU A 111 -8.28 -7.78 19.76
C GLU A 111 -7.66 -6.42 19.38
N ILE A 112 -6.58 -6.07 20.07
CA ILE A 112 -5.76 -4.87 19.83
C ILE A 112 -4.53 -5.30 19.05
#